data_AF-A0A9N9EJJ0-F1
#
_entry.id   AF-A0A9N9EJJ0-F1
#
_cell.length_a   1.000
_cell.length_b   1.000
_cell.length_c   1.000
_cell.angle_alpha   90.00
_cell.angle_beta   90.00
_cell.angle_gamma   90.00
#
_symmetry.space_group_name_H-M   'P 1'
#
loop_
_entity.id
_entity.type
_entity.pdbx_description
1 polymer ?
#
loop_
_entity_poly.entity_id
_entity_poly.type
_entity_poly.pdbx_seq_one_letter_code
_entity_poly.pdbx_strand_id
1 'polypeptide(L)'
;GKEILDNHCHFDNENGVVTLHPSPESKTLVNGMRINRPKKLKSEFYITLGNFHVFRFSNPEDVRSERKPSLQINSYTIREMALNYLNYTGGPVLSSLSDEDPQRRMDDLRKIQNAKKVCSDSLSDNFDDTASEKTEEKVRVIKEKMQRELDLQKQQYEEKIKL
;
A
#
# COMPACT_ATOMS: atom_id res chain seq x y z
N GLY A 1 -5.29 31.36 -23.35
CA GLY A 1 -6.57 30.71 -23.70
C GLY A 1 -7.61 31.17 -22.71
N LYS A 2 -8.87 31.38 -23.12
CA LYS A 2 -9.91 32.00 -22.28
C LYS A 2 -10.40 31.15 -21.08
N GLU A 3 -9.93 29.91 -20.95
CA GLU A 3 -10.46 28.94 -19.99
C GLU A 3 -9.49 28.59 -18.85
N ILE A 4 -8.29 29.18 -18.85
CA ILE A 4 -7.39 29.13 -17.69
C ILE A 4 -7.47 30.48 -16.99
N LEU A 5 -7.86 30.44 -15.72
CA LEU A 5 -7.95 31.61 -14.85
C LEU A 5 -6.56 31.97 -14.31
N ASP A 6 -6.36 33.23 -13.92
CA ASP A 6 -5.12 33.68 -13.27
C ASP A 6 -4.80 32.85 -12.01
N ASN A 7 -5.84 32.52 -11.25
CA ASN A 7 -5.78 31.61 -10.10
C ASN A 7 -6.57 30.34 -10.39
N HIS A 8 -6.08 29.49 -11.29
CA HIS A 8 -6.78 28.26 -11.69
C HIS A 8 -6.65 27.15 -10.64
N CYS A 9 -5.43 26.87 -10.19
CA CYS A 9 -5.16 25.88 -9.17
C CYS A 9 -3.80 26.16 -8.51
N HIS A 10 -3.62 25.65 -7.30
CA HIS A 10 -2.35 25.72 -6.58
C HIS A 10 -1.86 24.31 -6.22
N PHE A 11 -0.54 24.11 -6.28
CA PHE A 11 0.10 22.87 -5.87
C PHE A 11 0.89 23.14 -4.61
N ASP A 12 0.59 22.37 -3.56
CA ASP A 12 1.35 22.37 -2.32
C ASP A 12 2.17 21.08 -2.23
N ASN A 13 3.39 21.16 -1.72
CA ASN A 13 4.28 20.00 -1.57
C ASN A 13 4.80 19.93 -0.14
N GLU A 14 4.20 19.04 0.65
CA GLU A 14 4.59 18.79 2.03
C GLU A 14 5.27 17.42 2.13
N ASN A 15 6.56 17.41 2.49
CA ASN A 15 7.34 16.18 2.70
C ASN A 15 7.30 15.17 1.52
N GLY A 16 7.24 15.67 0.28
CA GLY A 16 7.20 14.84 -0.93
C GLY A 16 5.79 14.38 -1.33
N VAL A 17 4.76 14.76 -0.58
CA VAL A 17 3.35 14.58 -0.95
C VAL A 17 2.84 15.86 -1.59
N VAL A 18 2.54 15.77 -2.89
CA VAL A 18 2.00 16.92 -3.63
C VAL A 18 0.48 16.90 -3.59
N THR A 19 -0.12 18.00 -3.15
CA THR A 19 -1.58 18.20 -3.10
C THR A 19 -2.00 19.29 -4.07
N LEU A 20 -2.99 19.00 -4.91
CA LEU A 20 -3.58 19.95 -5.84
C LEU A 20 -4.83 20.58 -5.23
N HIS A 21 -4.83 21.91 -5.12
CA HIS A 21 -5.94 22.72 -4.64
C HIS A 21 -6.63 23.41 -5.84
N PRO A 22 -7.81 22.92 -6.28
CA PRO A 22 -8.54 23.56 -7.38
C PRO A 22 -9.27 24.81 -6.87
N SER A 23 -9.29 25.87 -7.68
CA SER A 23 -10.14 27.03 -7.39
C SER A 23 -11.62 26.72 -7.71
N PRO A 24 -12.60 27.25 -6.97
CA PRO A 24 -14.02 26.94 -7.13
C PRO A 24 -14.55 27.24 -8.54
N GLU A 25 -14.08 28.33 -9.13
CA GLU A 25 -14.46 28.82 -10.45
C GLU A 25 -13.68 28.15 -11.60
N SER A 26 -12.69 27.31 -11.28
CA SER A 26 -11.83 26.66 -12.26
C SER A 26 -12.36 25.29 -12.69
N LYS A 27 -12.11 24.94 -13.95
CA LYS A 27 -12.32 23.58 -14.44
C LYS A 27 -11.00 22.82 -14.38
N THR A 28 -10.89 21.94 -13.39
CA THR A 28 -9.70 21.11 -13.15
C THR A 28 -10.11 19.65 -13.10
N LEU A 29 -9.51 18.82 -13.96
CA LEU A 29 -9.70 17.38 -13.97
C LEU A 29 -8.41 16.68 -13.60
N VAL A 30 -8.51 15.66 -12.77
CA VAL A 30 -7.41 14.76 -12.41
C VAL A 30 -7.84 13.35 -12.78
N ASN A 31 -7.04 12.70 -13.62
CA ASN A 31 -7.30 11.38 -14.19
C ASN A 31 -8.69 11.26 -14.85
N GLY A 32 -9.13 12.33 -15.53
CA GLY A 32 -10.45 12.41 -16.17
C GLY A 32 -11.61 12.78 -15.24
N MET A 33 -11.37 12.89 -13.93
CA MET A 33 -12.40 13.27 -12.95
C MET A 33 -12.29 14.74 -12.55
N ARG A 34 -13.41 15.48 -12.57
CA ARG A 34 -13.44 16.85 -12.06
C ARG A 34 -13.27 16.86 -10.54
N ILE A 35 -12.34 17.68 -10.06
CA ILE A 35 -12.10 17.86 -8.63
C ILE A 35 -12.56 19.25 -8.19
N ASN A 36 -13.23 19.33 -7.03
CA ASN A 36 -13.64 20.58 -6.39
C ASN A 36 -13.04 20.74 -4.97
N ARG A 37 -12.27 19.75 -4.52
CA ARG A 37 -11.61 19.71 -3.22
C ARG A 37 -10.12 19.42 -3.42
N PRO A 38 -9.26 19.79 -2.45
CA PRO A 38 -7.85 19.44 -2.49
C PRO A 38 -7.66 17.93 -2.68
N LYS A 39 -6.78 17.54 -3.60
CA LYS A 39 -6.52 16.12 -3.90
C LYS A 39 -5.03 15.85 -3.91
N LYS A 40 -4.61 14.84 -3.13
CA LYS A 40 -3.24 14.31 -3.17
C LYS A 40 -2.98 13.66 -4.53
N LEU A 41 -1.91 14.09 -5.18
CA LEU A 41 -1.46 13.57 -6.46
C LEU A 41 -0.49 12.42 -6.26
N LYS A 42 -0.55 11.43 -7.15
CA LYS A 42 0.42 10.34 -7.23
C LYS A 42 1.14 10.39 -8.56
N SER A 43 2.31 9.76 -8.64
CA SER A 43 2.98 9.52 -9.91
C SER A 43 2.03 8.94 -10.95
N GLU A 44 2.16 9.40 -12.19
CA GLU A 44 1.33 9.02 -13.35
C GLU A 44 -0.07 9.63 -13.38
N PHE A 45 -0.38 10.61 -12.53
CA PHE A 45 -1.66 11.32 -12.63
C PHE A 45 -1.69 12.25 -13.84
N TYR A 46 -2.77 12.19 -14.61
CA TYR A 46 -3.04 13.11 -15.71
C TYR A 46 -3.87 14.28 -15.22
N ILE A 47 -3.37 15.50 -15.37
CA ILE A 47 -4.04 16.72 -14.91
C ILE A 47 -4.46 17.52 -16.12
N THR A 48 -5.75 17.78 -16.26
CA THR A 48 -6.30 18.64 -17.31
C THR A 48 -6.80 19.94 -16.71
N LEU A 49 -6.22 21.06 -17.14
CA LEU A 49 -6.63 22.41 -16.75
C LEU A 49 -7.40 23.07 -17.90
N GLY A 50 -8.61 23.56 -17.62
CA GLY A 50 -9.51 24.05 -18.67
C GLY A 50 -9.96 22.91 -19.58
N ASN A 51 -9.88 23.11 -20.90
CA ASN A 51 -10.24 22.07 -21.88
C ASN A 51 -9.05 21.48 -22.65
N PHE A 52 -7.92 22.19 -22.78
CA PHE A 52 -6.83 21.80 -23.70
C PHE A 52 -5.49 21.52 -23.04
N HIS A 53 -5.30 21.92 -21.78
CA HIS A 53 -3.99 21.81 -21.14
C HIS A 53 -3.91 20.52 -20.34
N VAL A 54 -3.30 19.48 -20.93
CA VAL A 54 -3.10 18.17 -20.30
C VAL A 54 -1.64 18.04 -19.87
N PHE A 55 -1.43 17.70 -18.61
CA PHE A 55 -0.13 17.50 -18.00
C PHE A 55 -0.04 16.09 -17.40
N ARG A 56 1.14 15.49 -17.48
CA ARG A 56 1.46 14.25 -16.75
C ARG A 56 2.27 14.62 -15.52
N PHE A 57 1.72 14.33 -14.35
CA PHE A 57 2.41 14.54 -13.08
C PHE A 57 3.36 13.38 -12.79
N SER A 58 4.61 13.71 -12.47
CA SER A 58 5.67 12.76 -12.13
C SER A 58 6.30 13.17 -10.81
N ASN A 59 6.31 12.28 -9.82
CA ASN A 59 6.95 12.51 -8.53
C ASN A 59 8.10 11.51 -8.29
N PRO A 60 9.36 11.93 -8.38
CA PRO A 60 10.50 11.03 -8.20
C PRO A 60 10.62 10.48 -6.76
N GLU A 61 10.07 11.17 -5.75
CA GLU A 61 10.11 10.72 -4.35
C GLU A 61 9.19 9.51 -4.09
N ASP A 62 8.00 9.46 -4.71
CA ASP A 62 7.12 8.28 -4.68
C ASP A 62 7.80 7.05 -5.30
N VAL A 63 8.56 7.25 -6.38
CA VAL A 63 9.29 6.17 -7.07
C VAL A 63 10.37 5.56 -6.18
N ARG A 64 10.92 6.31 -5.22
CA ARG A 64 11.90 5.78 -4.25
C ARG A 64 11.22 5.02 -3.11
N SER A 65 10.02 5.44 -2.72
CA SER A 65 9.18 4.78 -1.71
C SER A 65 8.67 3.42 -2.18
N GLU A 66 8.24 3.30 -3.45
CA GLU A 66 7.79 2.03 -4.05
C GLU A 66 8.93 1.01 -4.28
N ARG A 67 10.19 1.47 -4.26
CA ARG A 67 11.38 0.59 -4.26
C ARG A 67 11.78 0.11 -2.87
N LYS A 68 10.97 0.30 -1.83
CA LYS A 68 10.98 -0.69 -0.75
C LYS A 68 10.51 -1.98 -1.41
N PRO A 69 11.33 -3.05 -1.48
CA PRO A 69 10.85 -4.30 -2.01
C PRO A 69 9.69 -4.72 -1.11
N SER A 70 8.45 -4.48 -1.55
CA SER A 70 7.39 -5.42 -1.22
C SER A 70 8.00 -6.74 -1.67
N LEU A 71 8.31 -7.62 -0.72
CA LEU A 71 8.75 -8.98 -1.00
C LEU A 71 7.57 -9.66 -1.70
N GLN A 72 7.30 -9.30 -2.95
CA GLN A 72 6.55 -10.09 -3.90
C GLN A 72 7.49 -11.22 -4.26
N ILE A 73 7.65 -12.12 -3.29
CA ILE A 73 8.34 -13.36 -3.49
C ILE A 73 7.50 -14.09 -4.52
N ASN A 74 8.04 -14.22 -5.74
CA ASN A 74 7.42 -14.96 -6.82
C ASN A 74 7.00 -16.35 -6.27
N SER A 75 5.81 -16.81 -6.64
CA SER A 75 5.29 -18.12 -6.24
C SER A 75 6.27 -19.26 -6.57
N TYR A 76 7.04 -19.11 -7.65
CA TYR A 76 8.14 -20.00 -7.98
C TYR A 76 9.22 -20.00 -6.90
N THR A 77 9.66 -18.82 -6.44
CA THR A 77 10.64 -18.71 -5.37
C THR A 77 10.11 -19.35 -4.09
N ILE A 78 8.85 -19.09 -3.67
CA ILE A 78 8.23 -19.71 -2.48
C ILE A 78 8.25 -21.25 -2.58
N ARG A 79 7.91 -21.78 -3.76
CA ARG A 79 7.94 -23.22 -4.03
C ARG A 79 9.35 -23.79 -3.90
N GLU A 80 10.36 -23.13 -4.48
CA GLU A 80 11.75 -23.59 -4.42
C GLU A 80 12.31 -23.55 -2.99
N MET A 81 11.99 -22.52 -2.18
CA MET A 81 12.39 -22.50 -0.75
C MET A 81 11.72 -23.62 0.03
N ALA A 82 10.43 -23.90 -0.21
CA ALA A 82 9.73 -24.99 0.46
C ALA A 82 10.33 -26.36 0.11
N LEU A 83 10.67 -26.61 -1.16
CA LEU A 83 11.31 -27.84 -1.60
C LEU A 83 12.72 -28.01 -0.99
N ASN A 84 13.51 -26.94 -0.96
CA ASN A 84 14.83 -26.97 -0.31
C ASN A 84 14.72 -27.24 1.20
N TYR A 85 13.72 -26.67 1.88
CA TYR A 85 13.48 -26.94 3.30
C TYR A 85 13.15 -28.41 3.56
N LEU A 86 12.27 -29.01 2.74
CA LEU A 86 11.88 -30.41 2.84
C LEU A 86 13.04 -31.38 2.56
N ASN A 87 13.93 -31.02 1.62
CA ASN A 87 15.11 -31.81 1.28
C ASN A 87 16.19 -31.77 2.38
N TYR A 88 16.36 -30.64 3.07
CA TYR A 88 17.36 -30.49 4.15
C TYR A 88 16.96 -31.17 5.46
N THR A 89 15.67 -31.27 5.77
CA THR A 89 15.20 -31.82 7.04
C THR A 89 14.93 -33.33 7.01
N GLY A 90 15.22 -34.04 5.91
CA GLY A 90 14.85 -35.45 5.76
C GLY A 90 13.35 -35.65 6.03
N GLY A 91 12.52 -34.89 5.29
CA GLY A 91 11.10 -34.70 5.58
C GLY A 91 10.29 -36.01 5.76
N PRO A 92 9.12 -35.92 6.40
CA PRO A 92 8.35 -37.09 6.82
C PRO A 92 7.96 -37.96 5.62
N VAL A 93 8.00 -39.27 5.80
CA VAL A 93 7.51 -40.24 4.81
C VAL A 93 6.05 -39.88 4.46
N LEU A 94 5.81 -39.68 3.17
CA LEU A 94 4.55 -39.30 2.52
C LEU A 94 3.34 -40.14 2.94
N SER A 95 3.56 -41.30 3.57
CA SER A 95 2.54 -42.26 4.00
C SER A 95 1.76 -41.89 5.27
N SER A 96 2.04 -40.74 5.89
CA SER A 96 1.41 -40.34 7.18
C SER A 96 0.45 -39.16 7.09
N LEU A 97 0.30 -38.55 5.92
CA LEU A 97 -0.69 -37.49 5.73
C LEU A 97 -2.01 -38.13 5.33
N SER A 98 -3.01 -38.05 6.21
CA SER A 98 -4.37 -38.47 5.87
C SER A 98 -4.84 -37.74 4.61
N ASP A 99 -5.37 -38.52 3.66
CA ASP A 99 -5.97 -38.07 2.40
C ASP A 99 -7.26 -37.29 2.68
N GLU A 100 -7.13 -36.07 3.22
CA GLU A 100 -8.17 -35.08 3.09
C GLU A 100 -8.19 -34.63 1.63
N ASP A 101 -9.24 -35.05 0.92
CA ASP A 101 -9.43 -34.91 -0.53
C ASP A 101 -8.73 -33.67 -1.11
N PRO A 102 -7.72 -33.85 -1.99
CA PRO A 102 -7.05 -32.74 -2.68
C PRO A 102 -8.03 -31.78 -3.37
N GLN A 103 -9.16 -32.32 -3.83
CA GLN A 103 -10.27 -31.58 -4.41
C GLN A 103 -10.88 -30.56 -3.43
N ARG A 104 -11.09 -30.97 -2.17
CA ARG A 104 -11.66 -30.14 -1.11
C ARG A 104 -10.74 -28.98 -0.74
N ARG A 105 -9.43 -29.24 -0.67
CA ARG A 105 -8.42 -28.18 -0.45
C ARG A 105 -8.35 -27.19 -1.62
N MET A 106 -8.45 -27.68 -2.86
CA MET A 106 -8.51 -26.82 -4.04
C MET A 106 -9.78 -25.96 -4.07
N ASP A 107 -10.91 -26.52 -3.65
CA ASP A 107 -12.18 -25.79 -3.53
C ASP A 107 -12.15 -24.74 -2.41
N ASP A 108 -11.51 -25.05 -1.27
CA ASP A 108 -11.30 -24.10 -0.19
C ASP A 108 -10.37 -22.95 -0.61
N LEU A 109 -9.30 -23.25 -1.36
CA LEU A 109 -8.41 -22.22 -1.93
C LEU A 109 -9.14 -21.33 -2.94
N ARG A 110 -9.98 -21.92 -3.82
CA ARG A 110 -10.83 -21.15 -4.75
C ARG A 110 -11.86 -20.30 -4.00
N LYS A 111 -12.45 -20.80 -2.91
CA LYS A 111 -13.34 -20.01 -2.04
C LYS A 111 -12.61 -18.83 -1.41
N ILE A 112 -11.39 -19.03 -0.90
CA ILE A 112 -10.58 -17.94 -0.32
C ILE A 112 -10.23 -16.91 -1.40
N GLN A 113 -9.87 -17.35 -2.60
CA GLN A 113 -9.50 -16.46 -3.70
C GLN A 113 -10.70 -15.66 -4.22
N ASN A 114 -11.88 -16.30 -4.31
CA ASN A 114 -13.12 -15.62 -4.68
C ASN A 114 -13.62 -14.69 -3.56
N ALA A 115 -13.51 -15.06 -2.29
CA ALA A 115 -13.84 -14.17 -1.17
C ALA A 115 -12.93 -12.92 -1.15
N LYS A 116 -11.63 -13.08 -1.46
CA LYS A 116 -10.71 -11.96 -1.66
C LYS A 116 -11.08 -11.07 -2.87
N LYS A 117 -11.63 -11.67 -3.94
CA LYS A 117 -12.09 -10.93 -5.12
C LYS A 117 -13.40 -10.17 -4.86
N VAL A 118 -14.36 -10.77 -4.17
CA VAL A 118 -15.63 -10.11 -3.79
C VAL A 118 -15.39 -8.94 -2.82
N CYS A 119 -14.41 -9.06 -1.91
CA CYS A 119 -13.97 -7.92 -1.08
C CYS A 119 -13.13 -6.87 -1.85
N SER A 120 -12.59 -7.20 -3.03
CA SER A 120 -11.82 -6.26 -3.86
C SER A 120 -12.70 -5.45 -4.81
N ASP A 121 -13.81 -6.03 -5.29
CA ASP A 121 -14.70 -5.39 -6.26
C ASP A 121 -15.68 -4.37 -5.63
N SER A 122 -15.64 -4.20 -4.30
CA SER A 122 -16.46 -3.22 -3.56
C SER A 122 -15.68 -1.96 -3.11
N LEU A 123 -14.45 -1.74 -3.60
CA LEU A 123 -13.61 -0.59 -3.21
C LEU A 123 -13.27 0.35 -4.38
N SER A 124 -14.19 0.51 -5.35
CA SER A 124 -14.08 1.57 -6.36
C SER A 124 -14.84 2.85 -6.03
N ASP A 125 -15.68 2.86 -4.99
CA ASP A 125 -16.52 4.02 -4.69
C ASP A 125 -16.19 4.63 -3.32
N ASN A 126 -15.68 5.86 -3.37
CA ASN A 126 -15.53 6.81 -2.26
C ASN A 126 -14.52 6.41 -1.17
N PHE A 127 -13.23 6.56 -1.48
CA PHE A 127 -12.23 6.75 -0.43
C PHE A 127 -12.45 8.12 0.23
N ASP A 128 -13.18 8.08 1.34
CA ASP A 128 -13.22 9.13 2.35
C ASP A 128 -11.82 9.26 2.97
N ASP A 129 -11.13 10.37 2.66
CA ASP A 129 -9.78 10.69 3.15
C ASP A 129 -9.70 10.81 4.69
N THR A 130 -10.84 10.76 5.38
CA THR A 130 -10.97 10.87 6.85
C THR A 130 -10.60 9.57 7.60
N ALA A 131 -10.42 8.45 6.90
CA ALA A 131 -10.06 7.16 7.52
C ALA A 131 -8.53 6.94 7.67
N SER A 132 -7.71 7.69 6.93
CA SER A 132 -6.24 7.52 6.89
C SER A 132 -5.56 8.00 8.19
N GLU A 133 -6.05 9.07 8.81
CA GLU A 133 -5.49 9.61 10.06
C GLU A 133 -5.63 8.64 11.25
N LYS A 134 -6.75 7.91 11.34
CA LYS A 134 -6.97 6.94 12.42
C LYS A 134 -6.06 5.71 12.30
N THR A 135 -5.67 5.34 11.08
CA THR A 135 -4.72 4.25 10.84
C THR A 135 -3.29 4.67 11.15
N GLU A 136 -2.90 5.90 10.83
CA GLU A 136 -1.56 6.43 11.12
C GLU A 136 -1.30 6.60 12.61
N GLU A 137 -2.28 7.11 13.38
CA GLU A 137 -2.15 7.26 14.84
C GLU A 137 -1.99 5.89 15.53
N LYS A 138 -2.78 4.89 15.11
CA LYS A 138 -2.66 3.52 15.62
C LYS A 138 -1.29 2.92 15.32
N VAL A 139 -0.76 3.17 14.13
CA VAL A 139 0.60 2.72 13.75
C VAL A 139 1.66 3.42 14.60
N ARG A 140 1.51 4.71 14.92
CA ARG A 140 2.43 5.45 15.80
C ARG A 140 2.45 4.89 17.22
N VAL A 141 1.27 4.64 17.79
CA VAL A 141 1.13 4.06 19.14
C VAL A 141 1.76 2.67 19.23
N ILE A 142 1.56 1.82 18.20
CA ILE A 142 2.16 0.48 18.15
C ILE A 142 3.69 0.58 18.06
N LYS A 143 4.22 1.49 17.23
CA LYS A 143 5.66 1.70 17.07
C LYS A 143 6.31 2.14 18.38
N GLU A 144 5.70 3.09 19.09
CA GLU A 144 6.19 3.54 20.40
C GLU A 144 6.13 2.45 21.48
N LYS A 145 5.07 1.64 21.48
CA LYS A 145 4.94 0.52 22.43
C LYS A 145 6.03 -0.51 22.20
N MET A 146 6.28 -0.88 20.94
CA MET A 146 7.32 -1.84 20.57
C MET A 146 8.73 -1.30 20.88
N GLN A 147 8.97 0.00 20.67
CA GLN A 147 10.26 0.62 20.99
C GLN A 147 10.57 0.57 22.48
N ARG A 148 9.59 0.90 23.33
CA ARG A 148 9.75 0.83 24.80
C ARG A 148 10.06 -0.58 25.29
N GLU A 149 9.45 -1.58 24.68
CA GLU A 149 9.68 -2.98 25.04
C GLU A 149 11.08 -3.46 24.64
N LEU A 150 11.55 -3.02 23.47
CA LEU A 150 12.93 -3.26 23.03
C LEU A 150 13.95 -2.60 23.97
N ASP A 151 13.68 -1.37 24.40
CA ASP A 151 14.57 -0.63 25.31
C ASP A 151 14.63 -1.30 26.70
N LEU A 152 13.51 -1.84 27.18
CA LEU A 152 13.47 -2.59 28.45
C LEU A 152 14.25 -3.90 28.35
N GLN A 153 14.08 -4.66 27.26
CA GLN A 153 14.87 -5.87 27.04
C GLN A 153 16.37 -5.56 26.97
N LYS A 154 16.74 -4.44 26.33
CA LYS A 154 18.12 -4.00 26.25
C LYS A 154 18.70 -3.66 27.61
N GLN A 155 17.95 -2.93 28.46
CA GLN A 155 18.37 -2.65 29.84
C GLN A 155 18.54 -3.92 30.67
N GLN A 156 17.58 -4.84 30.59
CA GLN A 156 17.67 -6.13 31.29
C GLN A 156 18.89 -6.94 30.84
N TYR A 157 19.23 -6.89 29.56
CA TYR A 157 20.41 -7.57 29.02
C TYR A 157 21.71 -6.89 29.47
N GLU A 158 21.76 -5.56 29.48
CA GLU A 158 22.90 -4.79 29.98
C GLU A 158 23.13 -5.00 31.48
N GLU A 159 22.07 -5.12 32.28
CA GLU A 159 22.17 -5.46 33.71
C GLU A 159 22.69 -6.90 33.91
N LYS A 160 22.24 -7.85 33.09
CA LYS A 160 22.75 -9.23 33.12
C LYS A 160 24.22 -9.34 32.69
N ILE A 161 24.71 -8.45 31.83
CA ILE A 161 26.13 -8.41 31.43
C ILE A 161 27.00 -7.80 32.54
N LYS A 162 26.44 -6.96 33.42
CA LYS A 162 27.19 -6.29 34.50
C LYS A 162 27.33 -7.15 35.77
N LEU A 163 26.64 -8.28 35.85
CA LEU A 163 26.77 -9.32 36.89
C LEU A 163 27.76 -10.40 36.44
#